data_AF-A0A374W828-F1
#
_entry.id   AF-A0A374W828-F1
#
_cell.length_a   1.000
_cell.length_b   1.000
_cell.length_c   1.000
_cell.angle_alpha   90.00
_cell.angle_beta   90.00
_cell.angle_gamma   90.00
#
_symmetry.space_group_name_H-M   'P 1'
#
loop_
_entity.id
_entity.type
_entity.pdbx_description
1 polymer ?
#
loop_
_entity_poly.entity_id
_entity_poly.type
_entity_poly.pdbx_seq_one_letter_code
_entity_poly.pdbx_strand_id
1 'polypeptide(L)' 'MIAKRLYTIAVLFLVIGCILFLLSSIYRHDLSDFALGFCEGASAMSILSSAIYLIIYFIKKKSL' A
#
# COMPACT_ATOMS: atom_id res chain seq x y z
N MET A 1 3.41 13.37 -18.43
CA MET A 1 3.26 11.90 -18.54
C MET A 1 3.82 11.14 -17.34
N ILE A 2 5.05 11.42 -16.89
CA ILE A 2 5.70 10.74 -15.75
C ILE A 2 4.92 10.84 -14.43
N ALA A 3 4.41 12.03 -14.06
CA ALA A 3 3.64 12.20 -12.82
C ALA A 3 2.34 11.38 -12.79
N LYS A 4 1.64 11.27 -13.93
CA LYS A 4 0.45 10.40 -14.06
C LYS A 4 0.83 8.92 -13.90
N ARG A 5 1.96 8.50 -14.46
CA ARG A 5 2.45 7.11 -14.38
C ARG A 5 2.86 6.73 -12.94
N LEU A 6 3.57 7.62 -12.24
CA LEU A 6 3.92 7.42 -10.83
C LEU A 6 2.70 7.41 -9.92
N TYR A 7 1.70 8.27 -10.17
CA TYR A 7 0.41 8.21 -9.48
C TYR A 7 -0.27 6.84 -9.66
N THR A 8 -0.38 6.33 -10.89
CA THR A 8 -0.96 5.01 -11.15
C THR A 8 -0.20 3.90 -10.41
N ILE A 9 1.13 3.96 -10.41
CA ILE A 9 1.97 3.01 -9.68
C ILE A 9 1.70 3.08 -8.17
N ALA A 10 1.64 4.28 -7.58
CA ALA A 10 1.36 4.45 -6.16
C ALA A 10 -0.03 3.93 -5.77
N VAL A 11 -1.05 4.15 -6.60
CA VAL A 11 -2.39 3.58 -6.38
C VAL A 11 -2.36 2.05 -6.48
N LEU A 12 -1.62 1.48 -7.43
CA LEU A 12 -1.47 0.02 -7.53
C LEU A 12 -0.80 -0.56 -6.29
N PHE A 13 0.28 0.04 -5.80
CA PHE A 13 0.94 -0.39 -4.57
C PHE A 13 0.01 -0.31 -3.36
N LEU A 14 -0.79 0.76 -3.25
CA LEU A 14 -1.80 0.90 -2.20
C LEU A 14 -2.82 -0.26 -2.24
N VAL A 15 -3.35 -0.57 -3.43
CA VAL A 15 -4.33 -1.65 -3.61
C VAL A 15 -3.71 -3.02 -3.27
N ILE A 16 -2.49 -3.29 -3.74
CA ILE A 16 -1.77 -4.52 -3.44
C ILE A 16 -1.52 -4.65 -1.93
N GLY A 17 -1.12 -3.57 -1.26
CA GLY A 17 -0.95 -3.53 0.19
C GLY A 17 -2.26 -3.88 0.92
N CYS A 18 -3.39 -3.27 0.53
CA CYS A 18 -4.69 -3.58 1.12
C CYS A 18 -5.12 -5.03 0.89
N ILE A 19 -4.89 -5.58 -0.30
CA ILE A 19 -5.19 -6.99 -0.61
C ILE A 19 -4.35 -7.92 0.26
N LEU A 20 -3.04 -7.65 0.39
CA LEU A 20 -2.15 -8.44 1.25
C LEU A 20 -2.59 -8.43 2.71
N PHE A 21 -3.01 -7.27 3.23
CA PHE A 21 -3.53 -7.15 4.59
C PHE A 21 -4.85 -7.92 4.78
N LEU A 22 -5.74 -7.83 3.79
CA LEU A 22 -6.99 -8.58 3.82
C LEU A 22 -6.72 -10.09 3.81
N LEU A 23 -5.77 -10.54 2.98
CA LEU A 23 -5.39 -11.93 2.88
C LEU A 23 -4.75 -12.44 4.18
N SER A 24 -3.86 -11.66 4.80
CA SER A 24 -3.30 -12.02 6.11
C SER A 24 -4.36 -12.11 7.19
N SER A 25 -5.40 -11.26 7.14
CA SER A 25 -6.52 -11.34 8.08
C SER A 25 -7.39 -12.58 7.86
N ILE A 26 -7.67 -12.95 6.60
CA ILE A 26 -8.51 -14.12 6.29
C ILE A 26 -7.82 -15.41 6.71
N TYR A 27 -6.53 -15.54 6.36
CA TYR A 27 -5.76 -16.75 6.65
C TYR A 27 -5.01 -16.68 7.98
N ARG A 28 -5.49 -15.87 8.93
CA ARG A 28 -4.79 -15.62 10.20
C ARG A 28 -4.48 -16.88 11.00
N HIS A 29 -5.36 -17.88 10.91
CA HIS A 29 -5.25 -19.14 11.61
C HIS A 29 -4.57 -20.24 10.79
N ASP A 30 -4.39 -20.03 9.48
CA ASP A 30 -3.78 -21.00 8.56
C ASP A 30 -2.32 -20.67 8.25
N LEU A 31 -1.89 -19.42 8.41
CA LEU A 31 -0.50 -19.01 8.22
C LEU A 31 0.33 -19.21 9.50
N SER A 32 1.60 -19.55 9.32
CA SER A 32 2.60 -19.45 10.38
C SER A 32 2.75 -18.01 10.86
N ASP A 33 2.95 -17.80 12.16
CA ASP A 33 3.13 -16.48 12.78
C ASP A 33 4.20 -15.63 12.08
N PHE A 34 5.26 -16.26 11.57
CA PHE A 34 6.29 -15.57 10.79
C PHE A 34 5.76 -15.02 9.47
N ALA A 35 5.02 -15.84 8.71
CA ALA A 35 4.45 -15.46 7.43
C ALA A 35 3.35 -14.39 7.61
N LEU A 36 2.54 -14.54 8.66
CA LEU A 36 1.53 -13.57 9.06
C LEU A 36 2.18 -12.20 9.35
N GLY A 37 3.19 -12.18 10.22
CA GLY A 37 3.91 -10.96 10.58
C GLY A 37 4.59 -10.31 9.37
N PHE A 38 5.14 -11.11 8.45
CA PHE A 38 5.69 -10.59 7.21
C PHE A 38 4.61 -9.96 6.31
N CYS A 39 3.45 -10.61 6.13
CA CYS A 39 2.36 -10.07 5.32
C CYS A 39 1.75 -8.79 5.92
N GLU A 40 1.50 -8.77 7.23
CA GLU A 40 1.01 -7.58 7.94
C GLU A 40 2.06 -6.44 7.88
N GLY A 41 3.34 -6.75 8.08
CA GLY A 41 4.41 -5.74 7.99
C GLY A 41 4.61 -5.18 6.57
N ALA A 42 4.66 -6.05 5.55
CA ALA A 42 4.83 -5.65 4.16
C ALA A 42 3.63 -4.87 3.64
N SER A 43 2.41 -5.28 3.99
CA SER A 43 1.20 -4.55 3.65
C SER A 43 1.17 -3.16 4.28
N ALA A 44 1.48 -3.03 5.58
CA ALA A 44 1.54 -1.75 6.27
C ALA A 44 2.56 -0.79 5.63
N MET A 45 3.76 -1.27 5.31
CA MET A 45 4.79 -0.46 4.65
C MET A 45 4.36 0.01 3.26
N SER A 46 3.70 -0.86 2.49
CA SER A 46 3.20 -0.54 1.15
C SER A 46 2.08 0.49 1.18
N ILE A 47 1.12 0.34 2.11
CA ILE A 47 0.01 1.27 2.31
C ILE A 47 0.53 2.63 2.76
N LEU A 48 1.40 2.67 3.78
CA LEU A 48 1.91 3.92 4.35
C LEU A 48 2.72 4.73 3.33
N SER A 49 3.64 4.07 2.63
CA SER A 49 4.47 4.73 1.62
C SER A 49 3.63 5.29 0.47
N SER A 50 2.64 4.52 0.01
CA SER A 50 1.73 4.94 -1.07
C SER A 50 0.82 6.08 -0.63
N ALA A 51 0.29 6.02 0.59
CA ALA A 51 -0.55 7.07 1.16
C ALA A 51 0.20 8.39 1.30
N ILE A 52 1.43 8.37 1.85
CA ILE A 52 2.28 9.56 1.98
C ILE A 52 2.55 10.17 0.59
N TYR A 53 2.93 9.33 -0.39
CA TYR A 53 3.17 9.80 -1.75
C TYR A 53 1.94 10.48 -2.35
N LEU A 54 0.76 9.85 -2.23
CA LEU A 54 -0.50 10.37 -2.76
C LEU A 54 -0.89 11.68 -2.08
N ILE A 55 -0.75 11.80 -0.76
CA ILE A 55 -1.03 13.03 -0.01
C ILE A 55 -0.13 14.17 -0.52
N ILE A 56 1.17 13.95 -0.63
CA ILE A 56 2.12 14.94 -1.15
C ILE A 56 1.75 15.33 -2.58
N TYR A 57 1.41 14.34 -3.42
CA TYR A 57 0.98 14.57 -4.80
C TYR A 57 -0.28 15.45 -4.86
N PHE A 58 -1.29 15.19 -4.03
CA PHE A 58 -2.52 15.98 -3.96
C PHE A 58 -2.28 17.40 -3.47
N ILE A 59 -1.44 17.58 -2.44
CA ILE A 59 -1.06 18.92 -1.94
C ILE A 59 -0.38 19.73 -3.04
N LYS A 60 0.60 19.13 -3.74
CA LYS A 60 1.31 19.80 -4.84
C LYS A 60 0.39 20.12 -6.02
N LYS A 61 -0.55 19.24 -6.33
CA LYS A 61 -1.53 19.45 -7.41
C LYS A 61 -2.55 20.55 -7.07
N LYS A 62 -2.92 20.71 -5.79
CA LYS A 62 -3.85 21.76 -5.34
C LYS A 62 -3.22 23.15 -5.33
N SER A 63 -1.90 23.22 -5.15
CA SER A 63 -1.12 24.46 -5.12
C SER A 63 -0.75 25.00 -6.51
N LEU A 64 -1.14 24.31 -7.58
CA LEU A 64 -0.87 24.67 -8.98
C LEU A 64 -2.17 25.07 -9.68
#